data_AF-A0AAX2I2X6-F1
#
_entry.id   AF-A0AAX2I2X6-F1
#
_cell.length_a   1.000
_cell.length_b   1.000
_cell.length_c   1.000
_cell.angle_alpha   90.00
_cell.angle_beta   90.00
_cell.angle_gamma   90.00
#
_symmetry.space_group_name_H-M   'P 1'
#
loop_
_entity.id
_entity.type
_entity.pdbx_description
1 polymer ?
#
loop_
_entity_poly.entity_id
_entity_poly.type
_entity_poly.pdbx_seq_one_letter_code
_entity_poly.pdbx_strand_id
1 'polypeptide(L)'
;MIFGAPVLFYFSYLAFYCAIKNKPAKVNNKLANTFAMLAMLGVVISFFSSVYIGYSLTEYGYKLCSRSSWMSPNEYVKDIKLCP
;
A
#
# COMPACT_ATOMS: atom_id res chain seq x y z
N MET A 1 3.83 -0.50 1.77
CA MET A 1 4.80 -0.05 0.73
C MET A 1 4.25 -0.13 -0.70
N ILE A 2 3.39 -1.09 -1.06
CA ILE A 2 2.90 -1.28 -2.45
C ILE A 2 2.11 -0.06 -2.99
N PHE A 3 1.35 0.64 -2.15
CA PHE A 3 0.56 1.82 -2.57
C PHE A 3 1.39 3.04 -2.99
N GLY A 4 2.68 3.08 -2.63
CA GLY A 4 3.60 4.12 -3.09
C GLY A 4 4.15 3.88 -4.50
N ALA A 5 3.94 2.68 -5.07
CA ALA A 5 4.47 2.31 -6.38
C ALA A 5 4.09 3.28 -7.51
N PRO A 6 2.84 3.77 -7.64
CA PRO A 6 2.47 4.71 -8.69
C PRO A 6 3.30 5.99 -8.63
N VAL A 7 3.53 6.53 -7.43
CA VAL A 7 4.34 7.73 -7.21
C VAL A 7 5.81 7.46 -7.51
N LEU A 8 6.35 6.32 -7.08
CA LEU A 8 7.72 5.91 -7.38
C LEU A 8 7.96 5.76 -8.89
N PHE A 9 7.03 5.14 -9.62
CA PHE A 9 7.11 5.04 -11.08
C PHE A 9 7.11 6.42 -11.75
N TYR A 10 6.31 7.36 -11.26
CA TYR A 10 6.29 8.72 -11.78
C TYR A 10 7.64 9.43 -11.59
N PHE A 11 8.25 9.33 -10.41
CA PHE A 11 9.58 9.91 -10.16
C PHE A 11 10.68 9.23 -10.96
N SER A 12 10.64 7.91 -11.08
CA SER A 12 11.55 7.15 -11.94
C SER A 12 11.46 7.61 -13.39
N TYR A 13 10.24 7.77 -13.93
CA TYR A 13 10.02 8.30 -15.27
C TYR A 13 10.63 9.70 -15.46
N LEU A 14 10.44 10.61 -14.49
CA LEU A 14 11.04 11.94 -14.54
C LEU A 14 12.57 11.87 -14.51
N ALA A 15 13.15 11.00 -13.68
CA ALA A 15 14.59 10.81 -13.59
C ALA A 15 15.19 10.30 -14.91
N PHE A 16 14.57 9.29 -15.54
CA PHE A 16 14.97 8.81 -16.86
C PHE A 16 14.83 9.88 -17.94
N TYR A 17 13.74 10.65 -17.91
CA TYR A 17 13.54 11.75 -18.85
C TYR A 17 14.64 12.81 -18.72
N CYS A 18 14.98 13.22 -17.50
CA CYS A 18 16.08 14.14 -17.22
C CYS A 18 17.41 13.62 -17.78
N ALA A 19 17.72 12.34 -17.50
CA ALA A 19 18.98 11.72 -17.90
C ALA A 19 19.11 11.62 -19.43
N ILE A 20 18.06 11.21 -20.14
CA ILE A 20 18.08 11.05 -21.60
C ILE A 20 18.08 12.39 -22.32
N LYS A 21 17.31 13.38 -21.83
CA LYS A 21 17.15 14.67 -22.50
C LYS A 21 18.17 15.73 -22.06
N ASN A 22 18.97 15.46 -21.02
CA ASN A 22 19.89 16.42 -20.39
C ASN A 22 19.23 17.77 -20.09
N LYS A 23 17.94 17.73 -19.73
CA LYS A 23 17.10 18.89 -19.44
C LYS A 23 16.26 18.59 -18.22
N PRO A 24 15.97 19.59 -17.37
CA PRO A 24 15.09 19.39 -16.24
C PRO A 24 13.71 18.92 -16.73
N ALA A 25 13.25 17.79 -16.21
CA ALA A 25 11.92 17.28 -16.51
C ALA A 25 10.87 18.23 -15.94
N LYS A 26 9.98 18.73 -16.80
CA LYS A 26 8.86 19.54 -16.37
C LYS A 26 7.80 18.64 -15.76
N VAL A 27 7.50 18.84 -14.48
CA VAL A 27 6.40 18.14 -13.80
C VAL A 27 5.09 18.49 -14.49
N ASN A 28 4.42 17.47 -15.04
CA ASN A 28 3.09 17.64 -15.61
C ASN A 28 2.05 17.45 -14.49
N ASN A 29 1.44 18.56 -14.08
CA ASN A 29 0.44 18.58 -13.00
C ASN A 29 -0.72 17.61 -13.25
N LYS A 30 -1.16 17.42 -14.49
CA LYS A 30 -2.24 16.47 -14.81
C LYS A 30 -1.81 15.03 -14.55
N LEU A 31 -0.59 14.67 -14.98
CA LEU A 31 -0.04 13.33 -14.79
C LEU A 31 0.26 13.05 -13.32
N ALA A 32 0.89 14.00 -12.63
CA ALA A 32 1.16 13.91 -11.20
C ALA A 32 -0.12 13.73 -10.37
N ASN A 33 -1.17 14.51 -10.69
CA ASN A 33 -2.46 14.40 -10.00
C ASN A 33 -3.12 13.03 -10.23
N THR A 34 -3.05 12.47 -11.44
CA THR A 34 -3.56 11.11 -11.72
C THR A 34 -2.84 10.06 -10.87
N PHE A 35 -1.50 10.09 -10.83
CA PHE A 35 -0.73 9.14 -10.02
C PHE A 35 -0.99 9.29 -8.52
N ALA A 36 -1.14 10.52 -8.05
CA ALA A 36 -1.53 10.80 -6.66
C ALA A 36 -2.94 10.25 -6.36
N MET A 37 -3.91 10.46 -7.25
CA MET A 37 -5.27 9.94 -7.09
C MET A 37 -5.27 8.40 -7.06
N LEU A 38 -4.50 7.74 -7.92
CA LEU A 38 -4.35 6.28 -7.91
C LEU A 38 -3.75 5.77 -6.59
N ALA A 39 -2.72 6.45 -6.07
CA ALA A 39 -2.14 6.10 -4.77
C ALA A 39 -3.17 6.25 -3.64
N MET A 40 -3.93 7.34 -3.62
CA MET A 40 -4.98 7.56 -2.62
C MET A 40 -6.09 6.52 -2.70
N LEU A 41 -6.56 6.18 -3.91
CA LEU A 41 -7.53 5.10 -4.10
C LEU A 41 -7.01 3.77 -3.59
N GLY A 42 -5.74 3.44 -3.88
CA GLY A 42 -5.11 2.24 -3.36
C GLY A 42 -5.09 2.19 -1.83
N VAL A 43 -4.79 3.30 -1.17
CA VAL A 43 -4.83 3.41 0.30
C VAL A 43 -6.25 3.18 0.83
N VAL A 44 -7.24 3.86 0.26
CA VAL A 44 -8.64 3.79 0.70
C VAL A 44 -9.20 2.37 0.55
N ILE A 45 -9.05 1.77 -0.64
CA ILE A 45 -9.52 0.40 -0.91
C ILE A 45 -8.87 -0.57 0.07
N SER A 46 -7.57 -0.44 0.31
CA SER A 46 -6.83 -1.38 1.16
C SER A 46 -7.19 -1.26 2.63
N PHE A 47 -7.49 -0.04 3.08
CA PHE A 47 -8.03 0.17 4.43
C PHE A 47 -9.36 -0.58 4.59
N PHE A 48 -10.31 -0.36 3.68
CA PHE A 48 -11.61 -1.04 3.73
C PHE A 48 -11.48 -2.56 3.59
N SER A 49 -10.65 -3.05 2.67
CA SER A 49 -10.38 -4.49 2.53
C SER A 49 -9.78 -5.08 3.80
N SER A 50 -8.85 -4.38 4.47
CA SER A 50 -8.26 -4.85 5.72
C SER A 50 -9.29 -5.01 6.84
N VAL A 51 -10.19 -4.02 6.98
CA VAL A 51 -11.29 -4.07 7.95
C VAL A 51 -12.25 -5.22 7.62
N TYR A 52 -12.67 -5.33 6.36
CA TYR A 52 -13.59 -6.39 5.90
C TYR A 52 -13.02 -7.79 6.13
N ILE A 53 -11.76 -8.01 5.75
CA ILE A 53 -11.08 -9.30 5.95
C ILE A 53 -11.00 -9.64 7.44
N GLY A 54 -10.60 -8.69 8.28
CA GLY A 54 -10.54 -8.89 9.73
C GLY A 54 -11.89 -9.25 10.34
N TYR A 55 -12.95 -8.57 9.92
CA TYR A 55 -14.32 -8.89 10.35
C TYR A 55 -14.71 -10.31 9.92
N SER A 56 -14.53 -10.65 8.64
CA SER A 56 -14.90 -11.96 8.10
C SER A 56 -14.15 -13.10 8.81
N LEU A 57 -12.85 -12.94 9.07
CA LEU A 57 -12.05 -13.93 9.78
C LEU A 57 -12.54 -14.13 11.22
N THR A 58 -12.91 -13.05 11.90
CA THR A 58 -13.46 -13.11 13.26
C THR A 58 -14.80 -13.85 13.28
N GLU A 59 -15.66 -13.63 12.27
CA GLU A 59 -16.91 -14.36 12.10
C GLU A 59 -16.70 -15.86 11.86
N TYR A 60 -15.64 -16.22 11.12
CA TYR A 60 -15.20 -17.62 10.95
C TYR A 60 -14.48 -18.22 12.18
N GLY A 61 -14.40 -17.49 13.30
CA GLY A 61 -13.83 -17.96 14.55
C GLY A 61 -12.30 -17.87 14.64
N TYR A 62 -11.65 -17.14 13.74
CA TYR A 62 -10.22 -16.85 13.86
C TYR A 62 -9.95 -15.79 14.92
N LYS A 63 -8.80 -15.90 15.58
CA LYS A 63 -8.32 -15.01 16.63
C LYS A 63 -7.10 -14.24 16.13
N LEU A 64 -7.04 -12.96 16.44
CA LEU A 64 -5.92 -12.09 16.09
C LEU A 64 -4.76 -12.33 17.07
N CYS A 65 -3.56 -12.56 16.56
CA CYS A 65 -2.35 -12.67 17.37
C CYS A 65 -1.83 -11.28 17.80
N SER A 66 -1.11 -11.25 18.92
CA SER A 66 -0.35 -10.06 19.34
C SER A 66 0.73 -9.77 18.30
N ARG A 67 0.77 -8.53 17.79
CA ARG A 67 1.82 -8.12 16.86
C ARG A 67 3.13 -7.91 17.62
N SER A 68 4.21 -8.51 17.12
CA SER A 68 5.57 -8.30 17.65
C SER A 68 6.13 -6.91 17.31
N SER A 69 5.64 -6.30 16.23
CA SER A 69 6.04 -4.95 15.80
C SER A 69 4.88 -4.24 15.12
N TRP A 70 4.86 -2.91 15.14
CA TRP A 70 3.87 -2.15 14.38
C TRP A 70 4.01 -2.37 12.86
N MET A 71 5.21 -2.69 12.37
CA MET A 71 5.38 -2.99 10.95
C MET A 71 4.95 -4.42 10.57
N SER A 72 4.68 -5.30 11.54
CA SER A 72 4.29 -6.68 11.23
C SER A 72 2.86 -6.73 10.69
N PRO A 73 2.58 -7.61 9.72
CA PRO A 73 1.21 -7.84 9.27
C PRO A 73 0.33 -8.38 10.41
N ASN A 74 -0.98 -8.34 10.21
CA ASN A 74 -1.92 -9.05 11.05
C ASN A 74 -1.84 -10.55 10.80
N GLU A 75 -1.78 -11.32 11.87
CA GLU A 75 -1.86 -12.77 11.82
C GLU A 75 -3.11 -13.26 12.55
N TYR A 76 -3.81 -14.19 11.89
CA TYR A 76 -5.06 -14.76 12.36
C TYR A 76 -4.94 -16.28 12.44
N VAL A 77 -5.24 -16.84 13.59
CA VAL A 77 -5.13 -18.29 13.87
C VAL A 77 -6.44 -18.84 14.44
N LYS A 78 -6.73 -20.12 14.25
CA LYS A 78 -7.92 -20.74 14.87
C LYS A 78 -7.74 -21.05 16.35
N ASP A 79 -6.53 -21.41 16.75
CA ASP A 79 -6.15 -21.59 18.15
C ASP A 79 -5.05 -20.59 18.49
N ILE A 80 -5.25 -19.83 19.57
CA ILE A 80 -4.32 -18.79 20.03
C ILE A 80 -2.94 -19.37 20.41
N LYS A 81 -2.88 -20.67 20.72
CA LYS A 81 -1.61 -21.37 21.00
C LYS A 81 -0.70 -21.51 19.78
N LEU A 82 -1.23 -21.28 18.58
CA LEU A 82 -0.49 -21.30 17.32
C LEU A 82 0.10 -19.93 16.95
N CYS A 83 -0.13 -18.89 17.75
CA CYS A 83 0.53 -17.60 17.54
C CYS A 83 2.05 -17.76 17.74
N PRO A 84 2.85 -17.08 16.90
CA PRO A 84 4.30 -17.09 17.02
C PRO A 84 4.82 -16.32 18.25
#